data_AF-A0A2C5X7K4-F1
#
_entry.id   AF-A0A2C5X7K4-F1
#
_cell.length_a   1.000
_cell.length_b   1.000
_cell.length_c   1.000
_cell.angle_alpha   90.00
_cell.angle_beta   90.00
_cell.angle_gamma   90.00
#
_symmetry.space_group_name_H-M   'P 1'
#
loop_
_entity.id
_entity.type
_entity.pdbx_description
1 polymer ?
#
loop_
_entity_poly.entity_id
_entity_poly.type
_entity_poly.pdbx_seq_one_letter_code
_entity_poly.pdbx_strand_id
1 'polypeptide(L)'
;MFNFIGLGKTAPAPVPTDSVVPLRFYDVLPLVQALMFNTTFVIDDVLDPLKLQQSLAALAERDGWRRLGARLRQYDHGRLEYHIPSHFIRQRPAIEFHHVEYAIPIADHAASKVPRACSQAFMMANPEELQTLVRGPESPRTLDDYLYSDGPQLGLRVVSFTDATLITLYAPHTLMDGMGLKALLDTWSLMLHGRQDDLPKTYPDDVDPLANLGRRVTEPHKLDRHLLSWLDQVLYIILTLYKVWLFKFERCAICIPASTLDFLRQAVQRELTADKDQDDAAKAPFISDGDIMSAARLAQPQQHLCLQRLQALHRAASCRRR
;
A
#
# COMPACT_ATOMS: atom_id res chain seq x y z
N MET A 1 -21.22 17.60 12.71
CA MET A 1 -22.66 17.73 12.37
C MET A 1 -23.12 16.37 11.90
N PHE A 2 -24.02 15.76 12.66
CA PHE A 2 -24.54 14.42 12.40
C PHE A 2 -25.51 14.46 11.22
N ASN A 3 -25.20 13.75 10.13
CA ASN A 3 -26.17 13.46 9.09
C ASN A 3 -27.11 12.36 9.59
N PHE A 4 -28.21 12.76 10.22
CA PHE A 4 -29.41 11.94 10.32
C PHE A 4 -30.31 12.28 9.13
N ILE A 5 -30.79 11.24 8.44
CA ILE A 5 -31.64 11.23 7.23
C ILE A 5 -30.83 11.14 5.93
N GLY A 6 -30.59 9.90 5.49
CA GLY A 6 -30.13 9.55 4.14
C GLY A 6 -30.22 8.02 3.99
N LEU A 7 -30.87 7.54 2.93
CA LEU A 7 -31.01 6.11 2.61
C LEU A 7 -29.69 5.37 2.84
N GLY A 8 -29.67 4.44 3.80
CA GLY A 8 -28.49 3.61 4.02
C GLY A 8 -28.17 2.84 2.74
N LYS A 9 -26.89 2.85 2.34
CA LYS A 9 -26.43 1.99 1.24
C LYS A 9 -26.80 0.54 1.60
N THR A 10 -27.49 -0.15 0.68
CA THR A 10 -27.92 -1.53 0.92
C THR A 10 -26.80 -2.46 0.49
N ALA A 11 -26.33 -3.32 1.40
CA ALA A 11 -25.33 -4.33 1.06
C ALA A 11 -25.92 -5.32 0.05
N PRO A 12 -25.16 -5.77 -0.97
CA PRO A 12 -25.70 -6.73 -1.92
C PRO A 12 -26.03 -8.07 -1.22
N ALA A 13 -27.01 -8.81 -1.73
CA ALA A 13 -27.38 -10.10 -1.12
C ALA A 13 -26.21 -11.11 -1.19
N PRO A 14 -26.08 -12.01 -0.19
CA PRO A 14 -25.14 -13.12 -0.27
C PRO A 14 -25.46 -14.03 -1.45
N VAL A 15 -24.43 -14.48 -2.17
CA VAL A 15 -24.58 -15.45 -3.26
C VAL A 15 -24.24 -16.84 -2.72
N PRO A 16 -25.17 -17.82 -2.71
CA PRO A 16 -24.96 -19.11 -2.04
C PRO A 16 -23.81 -19.96 -2.58
N THR A 17 -23.38 -19.71 -3.82
CA THR A 17 -22.27 -20.43 -4.47
C THR A 17 -20.90 -19.89 -4.08
N ASP A 18 -20.83 -18.77 -3.36
CA ASP A 18 -19.56 -18.16 -2.99
C ASP A 18 -18.93 -18.93 -1.83
N SER A 19 -17.61 -19.14 -1.90
CA SER A 19 -16.83 -19.56 -0.75
C SER A 19 -16.62 -18.37 0.18
N VAL A 20 -16.91 -18.56 1.47
CA VAL A 20 -16.82 -17.50 2.48
C VAL A 20 -15.57 -17.72 3.34
N VAL A 21 -14.70 -16.72 3.37
CA VAL A 21 -13.44 -16.75 4.13
C VAL A 21 -13.35 -15.51 5.04
N PRO A 22 -13.20 -15.67 6.36
CA PRO A 22 -13.06 -14.52 7.25
C PRO A 22 -11.71 -13.82 7.04
N LEU A 23 -11.69 -12.49 7.14
CA LEU A 23 -10.43 -11.74 7.15
C LEU A 23 -9.61 -12.04 8.40
N ARG A 24 -8.28 -12.03 8.28
CA ARG A 24 -7.38 -12.32 9.40
C ARG A 24 -7.20 -11.11 10.31
N PHE A 25 -6.74 -11.35 11.53
CA PHE A 25 -6.57 -10.32 12.56
C PHE A 25 -5.80 -9.07 12.07
N TYR A 26 -4.70 -9.28 11.33
CA TYR A 26 -3.88 -8.19 10.80
C TYR A 26 -4.53 -7.43 9.63
N ASP A 27 -5.48 -8.04 8.95
CA ASP A 27 -6.17 -7.45 7.79
C ASP A 27 -7.38 -6.60 8.22
N VAL A 28 -7.89 -6.82 9.44
CA VAL A 28 -9.04 -6.09 10.00
C VAL A 28 -8.65 -4.99 10.99
N LEU A 29 -7.37 -4.64 11.10
CA LEU A 29 -6.97 -3.50 11.93
C LEU A 29 -7.62 -2.21 11.41
N PRO A 30 -8.14 -1.30 12.26
CA PRO A 30 -8.86 -0.11 11.81
C PRO A 30 -8.06 0.75 10.81
N LEU A 31 -6.75 0.86 11.00
CA LEU A 31 -5.86 1.57 10.08
C LEU A 31 -5.81 0.90 8.70
N VAL A 32 -5.79 -0.43 8.64
CA VAL A 32 -5.74 -1.20 7.38
C VAL A 32 -7.05 -1.07 6.61
N GLN A 33 -8.18 -1.13 7.32
CA GLN A 33 -9.51 -0.95 6.72
C GLN A 33 -9.72 0.44 6.11
N ALA A 34 -9.07 1.47 6.67
CA ALA A 34 -9.17 2.84 6.19
C ALA A 34 -8.28 3.14 4.96
N LEU A 35 -7.39 2.22 4.56
CA LEU A 35 -6.38 2.47 3.53
C LEU A 35 -6.73 1.78 2.21
N MET A 36 -6.75 2.56 1.14
CA MET A 36 -6.81 2.06 -0.25
C MET A 36 -5.46 2.31 -0.90
N PHE A 37 -4.81 1.27 -1.41
CA PHE A 37 -3.57 1.47 -2.15
C PHE A 37 -3.86 1.60 -3.64
N ASN A 38 -3.10 2.46 -4.30
CA ASN A 38 -3.07 2.60 -5.75
C ASN A 38 -1.59 2.63 -6.14
N THR A 39 -1.12 1.62 -6.86
CA THR A 39 0.27 1.51 -7.28
C THR A 39 0.33 1.65 -8.79
N THR A 40 0.99 2.71 -9.26
CA THR A 40 1.12 3.01 -10.69
C THR A 40 2.54 2.75 -11.16
N PHE A 41 2.66 2.05 -12.27
CA PHE A 41 3.88 1.79 -13.00
C PHE A 41 3.83 2.55 -14.32
N VAL A 42 4.93 3.19 -14.70
CA VAL A 42 5.11 3.79 -16.03
C VAL A 42 6.06 2.89 -16.81
N ILE A 43 5.62 2.47 -17.98
CA ILE A 43 6.40 1.68 -18.93
C ILE A 43 6.59 2.54 -20.17
N ASP A 44 7.84 2.77 -20.57
CA ASP A 44 8.22 3.51 -21.78
C ASP A 44 8.04 2.63 -23.04
N ASP A 45 6.89 1.97 -23.15
CA ASP A 45 6.48 1.14 -24.28
C ASP A 45 4.94 1.03 -24.33
N VAL A 46 4.41 0.69 -25.50
CA VAL A 46 2.97 0.50 -25.74
C VAL A 46 2.60 -0.96 -25.51
N LEU A 47 1.97 -1.25 -24.37
CA LEU A 47 1.57 -2.60 -23.98
C LEU A 47 0.14 -2.91 -24.42
N ASP A 48 -0.14 -4.19 -24.68
CA ASP A 48 -1.49 -4.68 -24.97
C ASP A 48 -2.35 -4.69 -23.69
N PRO A 49 -3.37 -3.80 -23.58
CA PRO A 49 -4.21 -3.68 -22.39
C PRO A 49 -5.06 -4.94 -22.15
N LEU A 50 -5.48 -5.64 -23.20
CA LEU A 50 -6.28 -6.86 -23.08
C LEU A 50 -5.41 -8.03 -22.59
N LYS A 51 -4.16 -8.13 -23.06
CA LYS A 51 -3.23 -9.15 -22.55
C LYS A 51 -2.94 -8.95 -21.05
N LEU A 52 -2.77 -7.70 -20.62
CA LEU A 52 -2.61 -7.36 -19.19
C LEU A 52 -3.85 -7.76 -18.38
N GLN A 53 -5.04 -7.42 -18.86
CA GLN A 53 -6.31 -7.76 -18.20
C GLN A 53 -6.53 -9.27 -18.12
N GLN A 54 -6.38 -9.99 -19.23
CA GLN A 54 -6.65 -11.42 -19.32
C GLN A 54 -5.68 -12.23 -18.47
N SER A 55 -4.39 -11.89 -18.49
CA SER A 55 -3.38 -12.58 -17.67
C SER A 55 -3.60 -12.39 -16.17
N LEU A 56 -4.01 -11.19 -15.74
CA LEU A 56 -4.31 -10.91 -14.34
C LEU A 56 -5.62 -11.57 -13.88
N ALA A 57 -6.66 -11.56 -14.73
CA ALA A 57 -7.90 -12.28 -14.47
C ALA A 57 -7.66 -13.80 -14.37
N ALA A 58 -6.87 -14.37 -15.28
CA ALA A 58 -6.48 -15.77 -15.25
C ALA A 58 -5.67 -16.14 -14.00
N LEU A 59 -4.82 -15.23 -13.49
CA LEU A 59 -4.13 -15.43 -12.20
C LEU A 59 -5.12 -15.58 -11.06
N ALA A 60 -6.13 -14.72 -11.01
CA ALA A 60 -7.18 -14.78 -9.99
C ALA A 60 -8.06 -16.04 -10.11
N GLU A 61 -8.00 -16.80 -11.20
CA GLU A 61 -8.66 -18.10 -11.32
C GLU A 61 -7.82 -19.27 -10.78
N ARG A 62 -6.53 -19.06 -10.54
CA ARG A 62 -5.61 -20.11 -10.06
C ARG A 62 -5.87 -20.46 -8.60
N ASP A 63 -5.68 -21.74 -8.29
CA ASP A 63 -5.75 -22.25 -6.93
C ASP A 63 -4.81 -21.45 -6.02
N GLY A 64 -5.35 -21.01 -4.89
CA GLY A 64 -4.62 -20.19 -3.92
C GLY A 64 -4.57 -18.67 -4.22
N TRP A 65 -5.01 -18.23 -5.40
CA TRP A 65 -5.03 -16.82 -5.83
C TRP A 65 -6.45 -16.24 -5.99
N ARG A 66 -7.47 -17.06 -5.79
CA ARG A 66 -8.89 -16.68 -5.97
C ARG A 66 -9.37 -15.53 -5.09
N ARG A 67 -8.68 -15.26 -3.98
CA ARG A 67 -8.94 -14.10 -3.11
C ARG A 67 -8.76 -12.75 -3.81
N LEU A 68 -7.94 -12.69 -4.86
CA LEU A 68 -7.78 -11.46 -5.66
C LEU A 68 -9.12 -11.00 -6.24
N GLY A 69 -9.99 -11.94 -6.60
CA GLY A 69 -11.35 -11.68 -7.07
C GLY A 69 -12.43 -11.77 -6.02
N ALA A 70 -12.08 -11.79 -4.73
CA ALA A 70 -13.08 -11.82 -3.66
C ALA A 70 -13.90 -10.52 -3.64
N ARG A 71 -15.14 -10.62 -3.17
CA ARG A 71 -16.03 -9.51 -2.83
C ARG A 71 -15.94 -9.28 -1.33
N LEU A 72 -15.65 -8.05 -0.93
CA LEU A 72 -15.57 -7.72 0.48
C LEU A 72 -16.96 -7.51 1.03
N ARG A 73 -17.32 -8.23 2.08
CA ARG A 73 -18.63 -8.13 2.75
C ARG A 73 -18.45 -7.83 4.23
N GLN A 74 -19.50 -7.29 4.82
CA GLN A 74 -19.61 -7.13 6.26
C GLN A 74 -20.76 -7.98 6.75
N TYR A 75 -20.45 -8.95 7.59
CA TYR A 75 -21.41 -9.84 8.23
C TYR A 75 -21.77 -9.33 9.63
N ASP A 76 -22.80 -9.94 10.25
CA ASP A 76 -23.32 -9.58 11.56
C ASP A 76 -22.21 -9.29 12.57
N HIS A 77 -22.40 -8.20 13.33
CA HIS A 77 -21.44 -7.66 14.31
C HIS A 77 -20.21 -6.98 13.70
N GLY A 78 -20.27 -6.61 12.43
CA GLY A 78 -19.27 -5.77 11.79
C GLY A 78 -18.01 -6.50 11.33
N ARG A 79 -18.05 -7.84 11.30
CA ARG A 79 -16.91 -8.66 10.85
C ARG A 79 -16.81 -8.64 9.33
N LEU A 80 -15.60 -8.45 8.82
CA LEU A 80 -15.34 -8.49 7.39
C LEU A 80 -15.12 -9.92 6.90
N GLU A 81 -15.69 -10.23 5.75
CA GLU A 81 -15.60 -11.53 5.10
C GLU A 81 -15.28 -11.37 3.61
N TYR A 82 -14.51 -12.31 3.07
CA TYR A 82 -14.30 -12.51 1.65
C TYR A 82 -15.33 -13.48 1.12
N HIS A 83 -16.10 -13.03 0.14
CA HIS A 83 -16.99 -13.88 -0.65
C HIS A 83 -16.33 -14.12 -2.01
N ILE A 84 -15.89 -15.34 -2.25
CA ILE A 84 -15.16 -15.72 -3.45
C ILE A 84 -16.14 -16.46 -4.38
N PRO A 85 -16.48 -15.89 -5.55
CA PRO A 85 -17.31 -16.57 -6.54
C PRO A 85 -16.76 -17.96 -6.89
N SER A 86 -17.63 -18.96 -7.01
CA SER A 86 -17.27 -20.29 -7.52
C SER A 86 -16.75 -20.23 -8.95
N HIS A 87 -17.29 -19.31 -9.75
CA HIS A 87 -16.84 -18.99 -11.10
C HIS A 87 -16.88 -17.48 -11.31
N PHE A 88 -15.86 -16.95 -11.98
CA PHE A 88 -15.87 -15.57 -12.44
C PHE A 88 -16.55 -15.52 -13.81
N ILE A 89 -17.55 -14.65 -13.91
CA ILE A 89 -18.34 -14.46 -15.13
C ILE A 89 -18.33 -12.98 -15.50
N ARG A 90 -18.81 -12.62 -16.69
CA ARG A 90 -18.82 -11.23 -17.16
C ARG A 90 -19.50 -10.27 -16.17
N GLN A 91 -20.57 -10.71 -15.50
CA GLN A 91 -21.30 -9.91 -14.50
C GLN A 91 -20.59 -9.85 -13.14
N ARG A 92 -19.78 -10.86 -12.81
CA ARG A 92 -18.99 -10.96 -11.57
C ARG A 92 -17.54 -11.30 -11.93
N PRO A 93 -16.80 -10.35 -12.54
CA PRO A 93 -15.47 -10.63 -13.06
C PRO A 93 -14.47 -10.86 -11.93
N ALA A 94 -13.36 -11.53 -12.27
CA ALA A 94 -12.26 -11.77 -11.34
C ALA A 94 -11.56 -10.49 -10.90
N ILE A 95 -11.44 -9.51 -11.80
CA ILE A 95 -10.86 -8.20 -11.54
C ILE A 95 -11.72 -7.11 -12.16
N GLU A 96 -11.63 -5.91 -11.62
CA GLU A 96 -12.18 -4.73 -12.27
C GLU A 96 -11.16 -4.24 -13.32
N PHE A 97 -11.64 -3.83 -14.49
CA PHE A 97 -10.75 -3.38 -15.56
C PHE A 97 -11.24 -2.08 -16.20
N HIS A 98 -10.33 -1.12 -16.30
CA HIS A 98 -10.55 0.16 -16.96
C HIS A 98 -9.41 0.45 -17.93
N HIS A 99 -9.73 0.80 -19.17
CA HIS A 99 -8.75 1.21 -20.17
C HIS A 99 -9.08 2.61 -20.68
N VAL A 100 -8.05 3.45 -20.78
CA VAL A 100 -8.12 4.79 -21.36
C VAL A 100 -7.00 4.91 -22.39
N GLU A 101 -7.31 5.47 -23.54
CA GLU A 101 -6.35 5.66 -24.63
C GLU A 101 -6.24 7.14 -24.99
N TYR A 102 -5.00 7.59 -25.18
CA TYR A 102 -4.66 8.92 -25.65
C TYR A 102 -3.82 8.80 -26.93
N ALA A 103 -4.28 9.44 -28.01
CA ALA A 103 -3.59 9.48 -29.29
C ALA A 103 -2.44 10.51 -29.33
N ILE A 104 -1.79 10.73 -28.18
CA ILE A 104 -0.67 11.67 -28.02
C ILE A 104 0.48 11.01 -27.25
N PRO A 105 1.72 11.51 -27.39
CA PRO A 105 2.83 11.11 -26.53
C PRO A 105 2.58 11.47 -25.07
N ILE A 106 3.18 10.71 -24.14
CA ILE A 106 3.09 10.97 -22.70
C ILE A 106 3.64 12.36 -22.33
N ALA A 107 4.61 12.86 -23.09
CA ALA A 107 5.22 14.18 -22.92
C ALA A 107 4.22 15.33 -23.08
N ASP A 108 3.21 15.15 -23.95
CA ASP A 108 2.18 16.16 -24.24
C ASP A 108 0.97 16.05 -23.30
N HIS A 109 1.01 15.11 -22.35
CA HIS A 109 -0.04 14.88 -21.36
C HIS A 109 0.43 15.30 -19.95
N ALA A 110 -0.51 15.49 -19.02
CA ALA A 110 -0.21 15.71 -17.60
C ALA A 110 0.60 14.56 -16.95
N ALA A 111 0.64 13.39 -17.61
CA ALA A 111 1.43 12.23 -17.20
C ALA A 111 2.95 12.45 -17.35
N SER A 112 3.38 13.44 -18.13
CA SER A 112 4.77 13.89 -18.20
C SER A 112 5.34 14.32 -16.83
N LYS A 113 4.47 14.67 -15.88
CA LYS A 113 4.85 15.04 -14.50
C LYS A 113 5.19 13.86 -13.61
N VAL A 114 5.01 12.62 -14.09
CA VAL A 114 5.42 11.44 -13.31
C VAL A 114 6.94 11.49 -13.09
N PRO A 115 7.42 11.37 -11.84
CA PRO A 115 8.84 11.33 -11.52
C PRO A 115 9.67 10.43 -12.42
N ARG A 116 10.74 10.99 -12.99
CA ARG A 116 11.80 10.23 -13.67
C ARG A 116 13.05 10.17 -12.81
N ALA A 117 13.96 9.25 -13.16
CA ALA A 117 15.26 9.14 -12.53
C ALA A 117 15.98 10.50 -12.52
N CYS A 118 16.54 10.87 -11.37
CA CYS A 118 17.18 12.16 -11.15
C CYS A 118 18.68 12.00 -10.86
N SER A 119 19.48 12.93 -11.37
CA SER A 119 20.91 13.01 -11.05
C SER A 119 21.21 13.88 -9.83
N GLN A 120 20.25 14.72 -9.41
CA GLN A 120 20.35 15.62 -8.28
C GLN A 120 19.11 15.50 -7.39
N ALA A 121 19.28 15.71 -6.09
CA ALA A 121 18.16 15.68 -5.16
C ALA A 121 17.25 16.89 -5.41
N PHE A 122 15.97 16.65 -5.65
CA PHE A 122 15.01 17.71 -5.88
C PHE A 122 13.61 17.35 -5.36
N MET A 123 12.87 18.41 -5.04
CA MET A 123 11.48 18.37 -4.60
C MET A 123 10.57 18.25 -5.83
N MET A 124 9.90 17.12 -6.01
CA MET A 124 8.99 16.87 -7.14
C MET A 124 7.60 17.44 -6.90
N ALA A 125 6.83 17.62 -7.98
CA ALA A 125 5.46 18.11 -7.92
C ALA A 125 4.54 17.26 -7.02
N ASN A 126 3.42 17.85 -6.61
CA ASN A 126 2.45 17.20 -5.74
C ASN A 126 1.89 15.93 -6.42
N PRO A 127 2.04 14.72 -5.83
CA PRO A 127 1.47 13.49 -6.37
C PRO A 127 -0.05 13.56 -6.59
N GLU A 128 -0.74 14.48 -5.92
CA GLU A 128 -2.18 14.70 -6.11
C GLU A 128 -2.54 15.17 -7.51
N GLU A 129 -1.63 15.86 -8.21
CA GLU A 129 -1.83 16.28 -9.60
C GLU A 129 -1.96 15.08 -10.56
N LEU A 130 -1.47 13.91 -10.15
CA LEU A 130 -1.54 12.67 -10.92
C LEU A 130 -2.78 11.84 -10.58
N GLN A 131 -3.66 12.28 -9.67
CA GLN A 131 -4.78 11.45 -9.20
C GLN A 131 -5.74 11.02 -10.32
N THR A 132 -5.99 11.87 -11.32
CA THR A 132 -6.87 11.55 -12.46
C THR A 132 -6.29 10.48 -13.38
N LEU A 133 -4.97 10.33 -13.38
CA LEU A 133 -4.26 9.27 -14.09
C LEU A 133 -4.36 7.96 -13.33
N VAL A 134 -4.05 8.02 -12.03
CA VAL A 134 -4.00 6.88 -11.11
C VAL A 134 -5.41 6.30 -10.89
N ARG A 135 -6.43 7.14 -10.80
CA ARG A 135 -7.78 6.75 -10.39
C ARG A 135 -8.84 7.22 -11.38
N GLY A 136 -9.69 6.29 -11.81
CA GLY A 136 -10.87 6.62 -12.62
C GLY A 136 -12.00 7.24 -11.78
N PRO A 137 -13.00 7.87 -12.42
CA PRO A 137 -14.18 8.38 -11.72
C PRO A 137 -14.94 7.28 -10.97
N GLU A 138 -15.05 6.10 -11.59
CA GLU A 138 -15.77 4.93 -11.07
C GLU A 138 -14.94 4.08 -10.09
N SER A 139 -13.65 4.36 -9.93
CA SER A 139 -12.79 3.53 -9.09
C SER A 139 -13.14 3.67 -7.59
N PRO A 140 -13.23 2.56 -6.85
CA PRO A 140 -13.51 2.59 -5.41
C PRO A 140 -12.54 3.48 -4.63
N ARG A 141 -13.04 4.22 -3.64
CA ARG A 141 -12.25 5.20 -2.86
C ARG A 141 -12.23 4.89 -1.38
N THR A 142 -13.23 4.17 -0.91
CA THR A 142 -13.48 3.85 0.49
C THR A 142 -13.78 2.37 0.65
N LEU A 143 -13.69 1.87 1.88
CA LEU A 143 -14.12 0.51 2.20
C LEU A 143 -15.60 0.29 1.83
N ASP A 144 -16.44 1.28 2.10
CA ASP A 144 -17.87 1.28 1.77
C ASP A 144 -18.12 1.06 0.27
N ASP A 145 -17.28 1.60 -0.61
CA ASP A 145 -17.44 1.37 -2.05
C ASP A 145 -17.27 -0.10 -2.43
N TYR A 146 -16.49 -0.87 -1.65
CA TYR A 146 -16.40 -2.33 -1.80
C TYR A 146 -17.51 -3.07 -1.06
N LEU A 147 -17.91 -2.63 0.14
CA LEU A 147 -18.93 -3.30 0.95
C LEU A 147 -20.33 -3.23 0.33
N TYR A 148 -20.62 -2.10 -0.33
CA TYR A 148 -21.92 -1.81 -0.92
C TYR A 148 -21.93 -1.99 -2.44
N SER A 149 -20.85 -2.50 -3.03
CA SER A 149 -20.83 -2.99 -4.41
C SER A 149 -20.60 -4.51 -4.40
N ASP A 150 -21.04 -5.21 -5.44
CA ASP A 150 -20.62 -6.59 -5.68
C ASP A 150 -19.38 -6.61 -6.60
N GLY A 151 -18.46 -5.65 -6.39
CA GLY A 151 -17.24 -5.46 -7.18
C GLY A 151 -16.04 -6.25 -6.66
N PRO A 152 -15.14 -6.74 -7.54
CA PRO A 152 -13.91 -7.41 -7.12
C PRO A 152 -13.02 -6.46 -6.31
N GLN A 153 -12.23 -7.01 -5.39
CA GLN A 153 -11.30 -6.20 -4.60
C GLN A 153 -10.09 -5.71 -5.38
N LEU A 154 -9.60 -6.49 -6.36
CA LEU A 154 -8.50 -6.08 -7.21
C LEU A 154 -9.02 -5.43 -8.49
N GLY A 155 -8.52 -4.23 -8.77
CA GLY A 155 -8.74 -3.54 -10.02
C GLY A 155 -7.46 -3.20 -10.76
N LEU A 156 -7.58 -3.16 -12.08
CA LEU A 156 -6.54 -2.83 -13.03
C LEU A 156 -7.01 -1.67 -13.91
N ARG A 157 -6.24 -0.59 -13.89
CA ARG A 157 -6.41 0.52 -14.83
C ARG A 157 -5.20 0.60 -15.74
N VAL A 158 -5.45 0.66 -17.04
CA VAL A 158 -4.41 0.85 -18.06
C VAL A 158 -4.68 2.17 -18.77
N VAL A 159 -3.65 3.01 -18.88
CA VAL A 159 -3.69 4.25 -19.66
C VAL A 159 -2.62 4.17 -20.75
N SER A 160 -3.06 4.12 -22.01
CA SER A 160 -2.18 3.99 -23.18
C SER A 160 -1.92 5.34 -23.83
N PHE A 161 -0.66 5.63 -24.10
CA PHE A 161 -0.18 6.73 -24.94
C PHE A 161 0.43 6.15 -26.22
N THR A 162 0.82 7.01 -27.17
CA THR A 162 1.47 6.55 -28.40
C THR A 162 2.89 6.00 -28.17
N ASP A 163 3.50 6.30 -27.03
CA ASP A 163 4.90 5.98 -26.69
C ASP A 163 5.08 5.38 -25.28
N ALA A 164 4.01 5.19 -24.50
CA ALA A 164 4.09 4.73 -23.13
C ALA A 164 2.78 4.09 -22.63
N THR A 165 2.88 3.28 -21.58
CA THR A 165 1.73 2.70 -20.88
C THR A 165 1.85 2.91 -19.38
N LEU A 166 0.77 3.44 -18.78
CA LEU A 166 0.61 3.50 -17.34
C LEU A 166 -0.26 2.33 -16.88
N ILE A 167 0.23 1.57 -15.91
CA ILE A 167 -0.49 0.45 -15.30
C ILE A 167 -0.73 0.79 -13.83
N THR A 168 -1.99 0.87 -13.42
CA THR A 168 -2.35 1.07 -12.02
C THR A 168 -3.08 -0.15 -11.47
N LEU A 169 -2.54 -0.72 -10.40
CA LEU A 169 -3.23 -1.69 -9.57
C LEU A 169 -3.83 -0.98 -8.36
N TYR A 170 -5.09 -1.27 -8.04
CA TYR A 170 -5.76 -0.72 -6.86
C TYR A 170 -6.55 -1.80 -6.13
N ALA A 171 -6.54 -1.72 -4.80
CA ALA A 171 -7.29 -2.61 -3.92
C ALA A 171 -7.39 -2.01 -2.50
N PRO A 172 -8.31 -2.49 -1.64
CA PRO A 172 -8.25 -2.19 -0.22
C PRO A 172 -7.00 -2.82 0.40
N HIS A 173 -6.38 -2.13 1.36
CA HIS A 173 -5.18 -2.64 2.03
C HIS A 173 -5.47 -3.90 2.87
N THR A 174 -6.75 -4.21 3.12
CA THR A 174 -7.19 -5.50 3.69
C THR A 174 -6.75 -6.70 2.84
N LEU A 175 -6.59 -6.52 1.52
CA LEU A 175 -6.22 -7.61 0.61
C LEU A 175 -4.75 -8.02 0.75
N MET A 176 -3.85 -7.03 0.84
CA MET A 176 -2.41 -7.30 0.90
C MET A 176 -1.60 -6.12 1.43
N ASP A 177 -0.46 -6.46 2.05
CA ASP A 177 0.64 -5.53 2.33
C ASP A 177 1.57 -5.38 1.10
N GLY A 178 2.62 -4.56 1.24
CA GLY A 178 3.62 -4.37 0.18
C GLY A 178 4.36 -5.65 -0.25
N MET A 179 4.52 -6.63 0.65
CA MET A 179 5.11 -7.92 0.30
C MET A 179 4.13 -8.81 -0.48
N GLY A 180 2.82 -8.69 -0.20
CA GLY A 180 1.77 -9.30 -1.00
C GLY A 180 1.68 -8.67 -2.38
N LEU A 181 1.82 -7.35 -2.51
CA LEU A 181 1.91 -6.68 -3.81
C LEU A 181 3.12 -7.16 -4.61
N LYS A 182 4.29 -7.32 -3.97
CA LYS A 182 5.45 -7.92 -4.64
C LYS A 182 5.14 -9.33 -5.15
N ALA A 183 4.53 -10.18 -4.31
CA ALA A 183 4.17 -11.54 -4.71
C ALA A 183 3.16 -11.55 -5.86
N LEU A 184 2.18 -10.63 -5.87
CA LEU A 184 1.25 -10.45 -6.98
C LEU A 184 1.98 -10.09 -8.28
N LEU A 185 2.92 -9.14 -8.23
CA LEU A 185 3.67 -8.71 -9.42
C LEU A 185 4.57 -9.82 -9.96
N ASP A 186 5.28 -10.55 -9.09
CA ASP A 186 6.14 -11.67 -9.49
C ASP A 186 5.31 -12.76 -10.19
N THR A 187 4.15 -13.11 -9.64
CA THR A 187 3.27 -14.16 -10.19
C THR A 187 2.49 -13.72 -11.43
N TRP A 188 2.04 -12.47 -11.48
CA TRP A 188 1.45 -11.92 -12.68
C TRP A 188 2.45 -11.86 -13.83
N SER A 189 3.71 -11.53 -13.55
CA SER A 189 4.80 -11.62 -14.53
C SER A 189 4.97 -13.05 -15.04
N LEU A 190 4.96 -14.08 -14.19
CA LEU A 190 5.00 -15.48 -14.64
C LEU A 190 3.83 -15.82 -15.57
N MET A 191 2.61 -15.38 -15.23
CA MET A 191 1.43 -15.56 -16.08
C MET A 191 1.59 -14.89 -17.45
N LEU A 192 2.12 -13.67 -17.50
CA LEU A 192 2.41 -12.95 -18.75
C LEU A 192 3.44 -13.66 -19.64
N HIS A 193 4.37 -14.41 -19.03
CA HIS A 193 5.36 -15.23 -19.72
C HIS A 193 4.86 -16.65 -20.06
N GLY A 194 3.61 -16.98 -19.74
CA GLY A 194 3.07 -18.34 -19.94
C GLY A 194 3.66 -19.39 -18.97
N ARG A 195 4.34 -18.96 -17.90
CA ARG A 195 4.99 -19.82 -16.90
C ARG A 195 4.08 -20.11 -15.71
N GLN A 196 2.83 -20.45 -16.01
CA GLN A 196 1.78 -20.66 -15.01
C GLN A 196 2.03 -21.84 -14.07
N ASP A 197 2.84 -22.82 -14.49
CA ASP A 197 3.19 -23.98 -13.67
C ASP A 197 4.26 -23.65 -12.60
N ASP A 198 4.93 -22.50 -12.73
CA ASP A 198 5.95 -22.03 -11.79
C ASP A 198 5.36 -21.16 -10.66
N LEU A 199 4.02 -21.06 -10.58
CA LEU A 199 3.36 -20.26 -9.56
C LEU A 199 3.65 -20.82 -8.15
N PRO A 200 4.07 -19.96 -7.20
CA PRO A 200 4.29 -20.39 -5.84
C PRO A 200 2.96 -20.80 -5.20
N LYS A 201 3.02 -21.87 -4.40
CA LYS A 201 1.89 -22.29 -3.58
C LYS A 201 1.61 -21.25 -2.50
N THR A 202 0.34 -20.89 -2.35
CA THR A 202 -0.11 -20.04 -1.24
C THR A 202 -0.64 -20.89 -0.09
N TYR A 203 -0.88 -20.26 1.05
CA TYR A 203 -1.52 -20.95 2.18
C TYR A 203 -2.99 -21.25 1.85
N PRO A 204 -3.51 -22.42 2.27
CA PRO A 204 -4.93 -22.74 2.17
C PRO A 204 -5.82 -21.71 2.86
N ASP A 205 -7.08 -21.63 2.42
CA ASP A 205 -7.95 -20.54 2.84
C ASP A 205 -8.30 -20.53 4.33
N ASP A 206 -8.30 -21.71 4.93
CA ASP A 206 -8.57 -21.99 6.34
C ASP A 206 -7.35 -21.83 7.24
N VAL A 207 -6.13 -21.74 6.68
CA VAL A 207 -4.89 -21.62 7.45
C VAL A 207 -4.50 -20.16 7.66
N ASP A 208 -4.26 -19.76 8.92
CA ASP A 208 -3.67 -18.47 9.28
C ASP A 208 -2.25 -18.68 9.85
N PRO A 209 -1.19 -18.48 9.05
CA PRO A 209 0.18 -18.67 9.51
C PRO A 209 0.60 -17.66 10.58
N LEU A 210 -0.14 -16.55 10.75
CA LEU A 210 0.18 -15.49 11.71
C LEU A 210 -0.74 -15.51 12.94
N ALA A 211 -1.64 -16.50 13.08
CA ALA A 211 -2.64 -16.54 14.15
C ALA A 211 -2.06 -16.46 15.57
N ASN A 212 -0.86 -17.03 15.76
CA ASN A 212 -0.17 -17.07 17.05
C ASN A 212 0.88 -15.96 17.22
N LEU A 213 1.11 -15.14 16.18
CA LEU A 213 2.11 -14.08 16.22
C LEU A 213 1.75 -13.06 17.32
N GLY A 214 2.69 -12.79 18.21
CA GLY A 214 2.51 -11.84 19.32
C GLY A 214 1.58 -12.30 20.44
N ARG A 215 1.03 -13.53 20.41
CA ARG A 215 0.17 -14.06 21.48
C ARG A 215 0.91 -14.71 22.65
N ARG A 216 2.16 -15.14 22.41
CA ARG A 216 3.01 -15.81 23.41
C ARG A 216 4.24 -14.94 23.69
N VAL A 217 4.03 -13.81 24.36
CA VAL A 217 5.09 -12.87 24.71
C VAL A 217 5.86 -13.41 25.93
N THR A 218 7.15 -13.68 25.77
CA THR A 218 8.03 -14.18 26.84
C THR A 218 8.84 -13.08 27.52
N GLU A 219 8.99 -11.93 26.87
CA GLU A 219 9.84 -10.83 27.32
C GLU A 219 9.07 -9.51 27.32
N PRO A 220 9.35 -8.59 28.27
CA PRO A 220 8.74 -7.27 28.25
C PRO A 220 9.15 -6.51 26.99
N HIS A 221 8.23 -5.69 26.47
CA HIS A 221 8.49 -4.91 25.27
C HIS A 221 9.68 -3.96 25.50
N LYS A 222 10.66 -3.94 24.59
CA LYS A 222 11.89 -3.13 24.75
C LYS A 222 11.62 -1.63 24.96
N LEU A 223 10.50 -1.13 24.44
CA LEU A 223 10.08 0.27 24.57
C LEU A 223 8.91 0.45 25.55
N ASP A 224 8.67 -0.51 26.46
CA ASP A 224 7.57 -0.44 27.44
C ASP A 224 7.60 0.86 28.24
N ARG A 225 8.79 1.26 28.70
CA ARG A 225 9.03 2.55 29.40
C ARG A 225 8.75 3.81 28.57
N HIS A 226 8.59 3.67 27.25
CA HIS A 226 8.32 4.76 26.32
C HIS A 226 6.89 4.69 25.76
N LEU A 227 6.06 3.77 26.25
CA LEU A 227 4.65 3.76 25.90
C LEU A 227 3.98 5.01 26.47
N LEU A 228 3.21 5.68 25.61
CA LEU A 228 2.41 6.83 26.03
C LEU A 228 1.35 6.35 27.01
N SER A 229 1.22 7.06 28.14
CA SER A 229 0.08 6.86 29.04
C SER A 229 -1.22 7.13 28.30
N TRP A 230 -2.35 6.63 28.80
CA TRP A 230 -3.65 6.88 28.16
C TRP A 230 -3.95 8.39 28.03
N LEU A 231 -3.53 9.22 29.00
CA LEU A 231 -3.63 10.67 28.94
C LEU A 231 -2.76 11.25 27.83
N ASP A 232 -1.52 10.78 27.72
CA ASP A 232 -0.60 11.23 26.67
C ASP A 232 -1.11 10.84 25.28
N GLN A 233 -1.76 9.68 25.14
CA GLN A 233 -2.41 9.26 23.90
C GLN A 233 -3.58 10.20 23.53
N VAL A 234 -4.44 10.53 24.50
CA VAL A 234 -5.55 11.47 24.27
C VAL A 234 -5.03 12.85 23.90
N LEU A 235 -4.04 13.37 24.64
CA LEU A 235 -3.41 14.65 24.33
C LEU A 235 -2.73 14.63 22.96
N TYR A 236 -2.03 13.55 22.62
CA TYR A 236 -1.41 13.37 21.31
C TYR A 236 -2.45 13.41 20.18
N ILE A 237 -3.59 12.72 20.35
CA ILE A 237 -4.70 12.75 19.39
C ILE A 237 -5.26 14.16 19.24
N ILE A 238 -5.56 14.85 20.35
CA ILE A 238 -6.10 16.22 20.33
C ILE A 238 -5.13 17.17 19.62
N LEU A 239 -3.85 17.13 19.97
CA LEU A 239 -2.83 17.98 19.34
C LEU A 239 -2.65 17.65 17.85
N THR A 240 -2.77 16.37 17.48
CA THR A 240 -2.71 15.95 16.07
C THR A 240 -3.92 16.46 15.29
N LEU A 241 -5.13 16.31 15.81
CA LEU A 241 -6.36 16.83 15.20
C LEU A 241 -6.33 18.36 15.09
N TYR A 242 -5.86 19.05 16.12
CA TYR A 242 -5.68 20.51 16.11
C TYR A 242 -4.68 20.95 15.03
N LYS A 243 -3.55 20.26 14.89
CA LYS A 243 -2.58 20.51 13.80
C LYS A 243 -3.18 20.27 12.43
N VAL A 244 -3.93 19.17 12.26
CA VAL A 244 -4.59 18.84 11.00
C VAL A 244 -5.62 19.89 10.61
N TRP A 245 -6.31 20.46 11.60
CA TRP A 245 -7.28 21.53 11.37
C TRP A 245 -6.62 22.87 11.03
N LEU A 246 -5.52 23.22 11.71
CA LEU A 246 -4.81 24.49 11.48
C LEU A 246 -3.95 24.52 10.21
N PHE A 247 -3.25 23.43 9.92
CA PHE A 247 -2.22 23.40 8.88
C PHE A 247 -2.73 22.64 7.65
N LYS A 248 -2.55 23.24 6.48
CA LYS A 248 -2.68 22.54 5.21
C LYS A 248 -1.44 21.66 5.01
N PHE A 249 -1.63 20.36 4.94
CA PHE A 249 -0.55 19.45 4.58
C PHE A 249 -0.33 19.51 3.08
N GLU A 250 0.88 19.88 2.67
CA GLU A 250 1.33 19.70 1.30
C GLU A 250 2.02 18.35 1.16
N ARG A 251 1.75 17.66 0.06
CA ARG A 251 2.41 16.39 -0.27
C ARG A 251 3.40 16.63 -1.37
N CYS A 252 4.58 16.08 -1.19
CA CYS A 252 5.65 16.17 -2.15
C CYS A 252 6.42 14.85 -2.19
N ALA A 253 6.83 14.45 -3.40
CA ALA A 253 7.82 13.40 -3.57
C ALA A 253 9.23 14.02 -3.60
N ILE A 254 10.18 13.43 -2.90
CA ILE A 254 11.57 13.89 -2.91
C ILE A 254 12.40 12.84 -3.61
N CYS A 255 13.13 13.26 -4.65
CA CYS A 255 14.11 12.39 -5.28
C CYS A 255 15.43 12.48 -4.54
N ILE A 256 15.99 11.33 -4.15
CA ILE A 256 17.33 11.25 -3.55
C ILE A 256 18.16 10.32 -4.43
N PRO A 257 19.10 10.88 -5.23
CA PRO A 257 20.00 10.09 -6.06
C PRO A 257 20.88 9.15 -5.22
N ALA A 258 21.32 8.05 -5.83
CA ALA A 258 22.21 7.08 -5.20
C ALA A 258 23.50 7.74 -4.67
N SER A 259 24.09 8.67 -5.42
CA SER A 259 25.29 9.40 -5.00
C SER A 259 25.08 10.22 -3.72
N THR A 260 23.92 10.86 -3.57
CA THR A 260 23.55 11.58 -2.34
C THR A 260 23.34 10.61 -1.18
N LEU A 261 22.69 9.48 -1.42
CA LEU A 261 22.49 8.45 -0.40
C LEU A 261 23.82 7.85 0.07
N ASP A 262 24.75 7.59 -0.86
CA ASP A 262 26.09 7.09 -0.55
C ASP A 262 26.91 8.10 0.24
N PHE A 263 26.82 9.38 -0.11
CA PHE A 263 27.43 10.46 0.65
C PHE A 263 26.90 10.51 2.09
N LEU A 264 25.58 10.45 2.27
CA LEU A 264 24.96 10.40 3.60
C LEU A 264 25.39 9.15 4.39
N ARG A 265 25.45 7.98 3.73
CA ARG A 265 25.92 6.74 4.35
C ARG A 265 27.34 6.89 4.87
N GLN A 266 28.25 7.44 4.06
CA GLN A 266 29.63 7.66 4.45
C GLN A 266 29.76 8.65 5.61
N ALA A 267 28.95 9.71 5.63
CA ALA A 267 28.93 10.67 6.74
C ALA A 267 28.52 9.99 8.06
N VAL A 268 27.39 9.26 8.05
CA VAL A 268 26.90 8.54 9.24
C VAL A 268 27.90 7.48 9.71
N GLN A 269 28.53 6.75 8.78
CA GLN A 269 29.56 5.78 9.13
C GLN A 269 30.77 6.42 9.81
N ARG A 270 31.22 7.59 9.34
CA ARG A 270 32.34 8.33 9.96
C ARG A 270 32.01 8.78 11.38
N GLU A 271 30.82 9.33 11.60
CA GLU A 271 30.37 9.74 12.93
C GLU A 271 30.30 8.56 13.90
N LEU A 272 29.70 7.44 13.47
CA LEU A 272 29.62 6.23 14.30
C LEU A 272 30.97 5.58 14.57
N THR A 273 31.98 5.78 13.72
CA THR A 273 33.34 5.34 14.02
C THR A 273 34.10 6.30 14.94
N ALA A 274 33.75 7.58 14.95
CA ALA A 274 34.37 8.59 15.81
C ALA A 274 33.83 8.54 17.26
N ASP A 275 32.58 8.13 17.43
CA ASP A 275 31.88 8.05 18.73
C ASP A 275 32.08 6.71 19.46
N LYS A 276 32.94 5.83 18.93
CA LYS A 276 33.30 4.58 19.61
C LYS A 276 34.36 4.84 20.68
N ASP A 277 33.92 4.86 21.94
CA ASP A 277 34.80 4.57 23.07
C ASP A 277 35.51 3.21 22.86
N GLN A 278 36.79 3.16 23.22
CA GLN A 278 37.76 2.11 22.86
C GLN A 278 37.42 0.68 23.32
N ASP A 279 36.34 0.46 24.10
CA ASP A 279 36.04 -0.84 24.71
C ASP A 279 34.98 -1.69 23.99
N ASP A 280 34.23 -1.15 23.02
CA ASP A 280 33.24 -1.93 22.24
C ASP A 280 33.63 -2.07 20.76
N ALA A 281 34.75 -2.79 20.55
CA ALA A 281 35.22 -3.24 19.23
C ALA A 281 34.29 -4.28 18.56
N ALA A 282 33.06 -4.46 19.04
CA ALA A 282 32.10 -5.42 18.53
C ALA A 282 31.31 -4.85 17.33
N LYS A 283 31.94 -4.86 16.14
CA LYS A 283 31.34 -4.60 14.80
C LYS A 283 30.72 -3.20 14.62
N ALA A 284 30.85 -2.63 13.42
CA ALA A 284 30.10 -1.41 13.11
C ALA A 284 28.60 -1.77 13.06
N PRO A 285 27.70 -0.97 13.64
CA PRO A 285 26.26 -1.23 13.56
C PRO A 285 25.83 -1.23 12.09
N PHE A 286 24.98 -2.17 11.70
CA PHE A 286 24.40 -2.21 10.36
C PHE A 286 23.43 -1.04 10.19
N ILE A 287 23.54 -0.34 9.07
CA ILE A 287 22.70 0.81 8.72
C ILE A 287 22.05 0.51 7.38
N SER A 288 20.73 0.45 7.37
CA SER A 288 19.97 0.31 6.14
C SER A 288 19.74 1.67 5.47
N ASP A 289 19.47 1.66 4.17
CA ASP A 289 19.06 2.86 3.43
C ASP A 289 17.83 3.50 4.05
N GLY A 290 16.91 2.68 4.56
CA GLY A 290 15.74 3.17 5.27
C GLY A 290 16.07 3.92 6.56
N ASP A 291 17.15 3.56 7.27
CA ASP A 291 17.59 4.28 8.47
C ASP A 291 18.11 5.67 8.10
N ILE A 292 18.94 5.74 7.04
CA ILE A 292 19.50 7.00 6.52
C ILE A 292 18.37 7.93 6.07
N MET A 293 17.42 7.41 5.29
CA MET A 293 16.28 8.18 4.79
C MET A 293 15.36 8.67 5.92
N SER A 294 15.14 7.83 6.93
CA SER A 294 14.35 8.19 8.12
C SER A 294 15.02 9.30 8.92
N ALA A 295 16.33 9.19 9.15
CA ALA A 295 17.12 10.17 9.87
C ALA A 295 17.18 11.51 9.12
N ALA A 296 17.44 11.47 7.81
CA ALA A 296 17.46 12.67 6.97
C ALA A 296 16.12 13.43 7.02
N ARG A 297 14.99 12.72 7.01
CA ARG A 297 13.65 13.32 7.15
C ARG A 297 13.44 13.99 8.50
N LEU A 298 13.94 13.40 9.58
CA LEU A 298 13.85 13.96 10.94
C LEU A 298 14.78 15.17 11.12
N ALA A 299 15.95 15.15 10.48
CA ALA A 299 16.97 16.19 10.56
C ALA A 299 16.64 17.45 9.74
N GLN A 300 15.69 17.38 8.80
CA GLN A 300 15.24 18.57 8.09
C GLN A 300 14.67 19.58 9.10
N PRO A 301 15.21 20.82 9.15
CA PRO A 301 14.70 21.84 10.06
C PRO A 301 13.25 22.07 9.69
N GLN A 302 12.34 21.64 10.56
CA GLN A 302 10.95 22.03 10.49
C GLN A 302 10.93 23.53 10.80
N GLN A 303 11.06 24.36 9.77
CA GLN A 303 11.17 25.82 9.87
C GLN A 303 10.03 26.49 10.67
N HIS A 304 8.98 25.73 11.00
CA HIS A 304 7.82 26.17 11.77
C HIS A 304 7.69 25.58 13.19
N LEU A 305 8.65 24.79 13.68
CA LEU A 305 8.49 24.05 14.94
C LEU A 305 9.66 24.28 15.91
N CYS A 306 9.83 25.54 16.32
CA CYS A 306 10.75 25.98 17.39
C CYS A 306 10.26 25.61 18.81
N LEU A 307 9.64 24.44 18.97
CA LEU A 307 9.31 23.90 20.29
C LEU A 307 9.79 22.46 20.29
N GLN A 308 10.72 22.15 21.20
CA GLN A 308 11.13 20.79 21.55
C GLN A 308 9.88 19.91 21.62
N ARG A 309 9.64 19.12 20.58
CA ARG A 309 8.41 18.35 20.40
C ARG A 309 8.80 16.91 20.20
N LEU A 310 8.19 16.05 21.01
CA LEU A 310 8.20 14.60 20.83
C LEU A 310 7.90 14.29 19.35
N GLN A 311 8.90 13.75 18.65
CA GLN A 311 8.75 13.28 17.27
C GLN A 311 8.54 11.77 17.32
N ALA A 312 7.51 11.29 16.62
CA ALA A 312 7.24 9.87 16.47
C ALA A 312 7.36 9.49 14.99
N LEU A 313 8.23 8.51 14.70
CA LEU A 313 8.35 7.91 13.38
C LEU A 313 7.77 6.50 13.43
N HIS A 314 6.76 6.25 12.61
CA HIS A 314 6.17 4.92 12.47
C HIS A 314 6.77 4.22 11.24
N ARG A 315 7.28 3.00 11.42
CA ARG A 315 7.79 2.16 10.33
C ARG A 315 7.05 0.83 10.34
N ALA A 316 6.50 0.45 9.19
CA ALA A 316 5.96 -0.88 9.00
C ALA A 316 7.12 -1.88 8.87
N ALA A 317 6.98 -3.05 9.49
CA ALA A 317 7.93 -4.15 9.38
C ALA A 317 7.19 -5.41 8.94
N SER A 318 7.79 -6.18 8.03
CA SER A 318 7.25 -7.48 7.66
C SER A 318 7.58 -8.52 8.72
N CYS A 319 6.56 -9.26 9.17
CA CYS A 319 6.71 -10.35 10.13
C CYS A 319 6.94 -11.72 9.47
N ARG A 320 7.01 -11.80 8.13
CA ARG A 320 7.12 -13.09 7.41
C ARG A 320 8.48 -13.78 7.53
N ARG A 321 9.52 -13.06 7.98
CA ARG A 321 10.90 -13.56 8.16
C ARG A 321 11.40 -13.37 9.60
N ARG A 322 10.49 -13.18 10.56
CA ARG A 322 10.82 -13.08 11.99
C ARG A 322 10.58 -14.40 12.68
#